data_AF-A0A317IT63-F1
#
_entry.id   AF-A0A317IT63-F1
#
_cell.length_a   1.000
_cell.length_b   1.000
_cell.length_c   1.000
_cell.angle_alpha   90.00
_cell.angle_beta   90.00
_cell.angle_gamma   90.00
#
_symmetry.space_group_name_H-M   'P 1'
#
loop_
_entity.id
_entity.type
_entity.pdbx_description
1 polymer ?
#
loop_
_entity_poly.entity_id
_entity_poly.type
_entity_poly.pdbx_seq_one_letter_code
_entity_poly.pdbx_strand_id
1 'polypeptide(L)'
;MLIDIFMKSSKGGYLGKEMPGSISFISNNTLCLRRKMLDEVGIYDETCERSEDVDICARIARSRWLMFLCRGMILQHRSRVSLGDLLAQWWGYGKYIPYVFKKYNSGQWEVFLCRSSKEEDGRSPAGQYNNLVYREGMPGTICIFISPFLVFHCLLFGYLASALVGAAWFVTMPLGCASLAALIWYLQPDIFITTSASEMISLAIIRYLVNVAFVGSHLVNGWRCGTLYVAQAISERGSRLDNIG
;
A
#
# COMPACT_ATOMS: atom_id res chain seq x y z
N MET A 1 8.60 -2.24 7.36
CA MET A 1 8.22 -1.18 6.40
C MET A 1 7.20 -1.61 5.33
N LEU A 2 6.46 -2.72 5.50
CA LEU A 2 5.11 -2.89 4.88
C LEU A 2 4.03 -2.77 5.98
N ILE A 3 4.47 -3.06 7.22
CA ILE A 3 3.78 -2.96 8.50
C ILE A 3 3.15 -1.57 8.75
N ASP A 4 3.85 -0.49 8.41
CA ASP A 4 3.37 0.86 8.74
C ASP A 4 2.29 1.37 7.77
N ILE A 5 2.12 0.74 6.60
CA ILE A 5 1.04 1.09 5.66
C ILE A 5 -0.32 0.59 6.19
N PHE A 6 -0.33 -0.52 6.92
CA PHE A 6 -1.56 -1.12 7.44
C PHE A 6 -1.75 -0.98 8.96
N MET A 7 -0.72 -0.59 9.73
CA MET A 7 -0.77 -0.50 11.20
C MET A 7 -0.55 0.92 11.78
N LYS A 8 -1.06 1.96 11.14
CA LYS A 8 -1.10 3.30 11.75
C LYS A 8 -2.25 3.45 12.74
N SER A 9 -2.22 2.69 13.84
CA SER A 9 -2.95 3.05 15.07
C SER A 9 -1.95 3.51 16.12
N SER A 10 -1.91 4.82 16.36
CA SER A 10 -1.05 5.44 17.38
C SER A 10 -1.43 5.04 18.80
N LYS A 11 -2.62 4.46 19.05
CA LYS A 11 -3.06 4.13 20.42
C LYS A 11 -2.85 2.66 20.80
N GLY A 12 -2.43 1.80 19.86
CA GLY A 12 -2.47 0.34 20.06
C GLY A 12 -3.92 -0.14 20.22
N GLY A 13 -4.10 -1.39 20.65
CA GLY A 13 -5.43 -1.94 20.94
C GLY A 13 -5.97 -2.87 19.86
N TYR A 14 -7.27 -3.14 19.92
CA TYR A 14 -7.94 -4.00 18.95
C TYR A 14 -8.00 -3.33 17.57
N LEU A 15 -7.52 -4.05 16.55
CA LEU A 15 -7.70 -3.64 15.17
C LEU A 15 -9.15 -3.86 14.76
N GLY A 16 -9.67 -2.97 13.92
CA GLY A 16 -11.02 -3.13 13.36
C GLY A 16 -11.14 -4.46 12.62
N LYS A 17 -12.35 -5.03 12.58
CA LYS A 17 -12.64 -6.09 11.61
C LYS A 17 -12.49 -5.54 10.19
N GLU A 18 -12.28 -6.45 9.26
CA GLU A 18 -12.10 -6.09 7.85
C GLU A 18 -13.24 -5.22 7.35
N MET A 19 -12.87 -4.23 6.54
CA MET A 19 -13.79 -3.52 5.68
C MET A 19 -13.49 -3.91 4.23
N PRO A 20 -14.45 -3.77 3.30
CA PRO A 20 -14.16 -3.98 1.90
C PRO A 20 -12.92 -3.18 1.45
N GLY A 21 -11.94 -3.90 0.91
CA GLY A 21 -10.65 -3.40 0.44
C GLY A 21 -9.61 -2.99 1.46
N SER A 22 -9.88 -3.17 2.76
CA SER A 22 -8.92 -2.89 3.82
C SER A 22 -8.84 -4.05 4.79
N ILE A 23 -7.73 -4.78 4.69
CA ILE A 23 -7.39 -5.85 5.63
C ILE A 23 -6.58 -5.25 6.77
N SER A 24 -7.10 -5.34 7.99
CA SER A 24 -6.29 -5.17 9.20
C SER A 24 -5.16 -6.19 9.15
N PHE A 25 -3.92 -5.75 9.33
CA PHE A 25 -2.74 -6.56 9.08
C PHE A 25 -1.74 -6.40 10.21
N ILE A 26 -1.12 -7.50 10.65
CA ILE A 26 0.07 -7.51 11.50
C ILE A 26 1.08 -8.40 10.77
N SER A 27 2.30 -7.92 10.55
CA SER A 27 3.28 -8.75 9.85
C SER A 27 3.75 -9.93 10.68
N ASN A 28 4.08 -11.02 9.99
CA ASN A 28 4.48 -12.29 10.57
C ASN A 28 5.62 -12.14 11.60
N ASN A 29 6.58 -11.27 11.31
CA ASN A 29 7.74 -11.01 12.17
C ASN A 29 7.38 -10.51 13.57
N THR A 30 6.16 -9.98 13.75
CA THR A 30 5.65 -9.40 15.00
C THR A 30 4.32 -10.01 15.42
N LEU A 31 3.95 -11.17 14.85
CA LEU A 31 2.64 -11.77 15.02
C LEU A 31 2.70 -12.96 15.99
N CYS A 32 1.83 -12.95 16.99
CA CYS A 32 1.62 -14.08 17.90
C CYS A 32 0.22 -14.64 17.70
N LEU A 33 0.10 -15.94 17.42
CA LEU A 33 -1.16 -16.61 17.14
C LEU A 33 -1.49 -17.65 18.22
N ARG A 34 -2.77 -17.72 18.62
CA ARG A 34 -3.25 -18.79 19.51
C ARG A 34 -3.41 -20.08 18.71
N ARG A 35 -2.91 -21.22 19.22
CA ARG A 35 -3.10 -22.54 18.58
C ARG A 35 -4.58 -22.83 18.27
N LYS A 36 -5.46 -22.63 19.26
CA LYS A 36 -6.91 -22.79 19.08
C LYS A 36 -7.49 -21.96 17.94
N MET A 37 -6.93 -20.77 17.66
CA MET A 37 -7.36 -19.98 16.52
C MET A 37 -6.96 -20.65 15.20
N LEU A 38 -5.75 -21.20 15.11
CA LEU A 38 -5.30 -21.94 13.92
C LEU A 38 -6.12 -23.22 13.69
N ASP A 39 -6.53 -23.91 14.76
CA ASP A 39 -7.40 -25.09 14.67
C ASP A 39 -8.80 -24.72 14.10
N GLU A 40 -9.27 -23.48 14.34
CA GLU A 40 -10.58 -22.99 13.88
C GLU A 40 -10.55 -22.29 12.51
N VAL A 41 -9.50 -21.51 12.23
CA VAL A 41 -9.37 -20.64 11.04
C VAL A 41 -8.50 -21.29 9.94
N GLY A 42 -7.74 -22.32 10.31
CA GLY A 42 -6.75 -22.98 9.46
C GLY A 42 -5.34 -22.39 9.60
N ILE A 43 -4.35 -23.23 9.30
CA ILE A 43 -2.92 -22.87 9.25
C ILE A 43 -2.57 -22.06 7.99
N TYR A 44 -1.30 -21.68 7.81
CA TYR A 44 -0.84 -20.95 6.63
C TYR A 44 -1.19 -21.66 5.30
N ASP A 45 -1.51 -20.86 4.28
CA ASP A 45 -1.72 -21.35 2.92
C ASP A 45 -0.37 -21.66 2.28
N GLU A 46 -0.07 -22.95 2.08
CA GLU A 46 1.22 -23.40 1.51
C GLU A 46 1.44 -22.93 0.06
N THR A 47 0.39 -22.51 -0.64
CA THR A 47 0.50 -21.93 -1.99
C THR A 47 0.90 -20.45 -1.98
N CYS A 48 0.80 -19.78 -0.82
CA CYS A 48 1.13 -18.38 -0.63
C CYS A 48 2.58 -18.22 -0.15
N GLU A 49 3.55 -18.32 -1.06
CA GLU A 49 4.98 -18.32 -0.71
C GLU A 49 5.47 -17.01 -0.05
N ARG A 50 4.76 -15.90 -0.25
CA ARG A 50 5.01 -14.62 0.45
C ARG A 50 3.69 -13.95 0.75
N SER A 51 3.69 -13.00 1.68
CA SER A 51 2.47 -12.31 2.13
C SER A 51 1.47 -13.28 2.78
N GLU A 52 2.00 -14.35 3.37
CA GLU A 52 1.27 -15.32 4.18
C GLU A 52 0.67 -14.66 5.43
N ASP A 53 1.31 -13.60 5.93
CA ASP A 53 0.77 -12.74 6.98
C ASP A 53 -0.48 -11.98 6.55
N VAL A 54 -0.53 -11.51 5.30
CA VAL A 54 -1.73 -10.87 4.74
C VAL A 54 -2.87 -11.88 4.65
N ASP A 55 -2.58 -13.10 4.16
CA ASP A 55 -3.58 -14.18 4.06
C ASP A 55 -4.14 -14.60 5.42
N ILE A 56 -3.29 -14.86 6.43
CA ILE A 56 -3.78 -15.25 7.75
C ILE A 56 -4.53 -14.10 8.44
N CYS A 57 -4.08 -12.86 8.30
CA CYS A 57 -4.78 -11.70 8.86
C CYS A 57 -6.15 -11.50 8.20
N ALA A 58 -6.26 -11.69 6.89
CA ALA A 58 -7.53 -11.65 6.16
C ALA A 58 -8.52 -12.71 6.67
N ARG A 59 -8.04 -13.91 6.98
CA ARG A 59 -8.87 -14.99 7.57
C ARG A 59 -9.27 -14.69 9.00
N ILE A 60 -8.35 -14.20 9.83
CA ILE A 60 -8.64 -13.79 11.20
C ILE A 60 -9.72 -12.70 11.20
N ALA A 61 -9.58 -11.69 10.33
CA ALA A 61 -10.51 -10.56 10.26
C ALA A 61 -11.94 -10.98 9.85
N ARG A 62 -12.09 -12.03 9.04
CA ARG A 62 -13.38 -12.65 8.65
C ARG A 62 -13.93 -13.63 9.68
N SER A 63 -13.18 -13.91 10.75
CA SER A 63 -13.58 -14.86 11.79
C SER A 63 -14.20 -14.14 13.01
N ARG A 64 -14.44 -14.92 14.07
CA ARG A 64 -14.81 -14.40 15.40
C ARG A 64 -13.61 -13.87 16.20
N TRP A 65 -12.39 -14.18 15.78
CA TRP A 65 -11.17 -13.75 16.46
C TRP A 65 -10.89 -12.28 16.21
N LEU A 66 -10.14 -11.67 17.13
CA LEU A 66 -9.75 -10.26 17.08
C LEU A 66 -8.22 -10.16 17.02
N MET A 67 -7.73 -9.18 16.27
CA MET A 67 -6.32 -8.81 16.25
C MET A 67 -6.08 -7.68 17.25
N PHE A 68 -5.00 -7.77 18.02
CA PHE A 68 -4.62 -6.77 19.01
C PHE A 68 -3.19 -6.31 18.75
N LEU A 69 -3.00 -5.00 18.55
CA LEU A 69 -1.71 -4.37 18.38
C LEU A 69 -1.15 -3.91 19.73
N CYS A 70 -0.12 -4.59 20.22
CA CYS A 70 0.61 -4.22 21.43
C CYS A 70 1.80 -3.31 21.11
N ARG A 71 1.69 -2.00 21.38
CA ARG A 71 2.78 -1.03 21.12
C ARG A 71 4.01 -1.22 22.01
N GLY A 72 3.85 -1.82 23.18
CA GLY A 72 4.95 -2.07 24.11
C GLY A 72 5.91 -3.18 23.66
N MET A 73 5.56 -3.92 22.61
CA MET A 73 6.40 -4.98 22.07
C MET A 73 7.47 -4.39 21.16
N ILE A 74 8.72 -4.40 21.62
CA ILE A 74 9.86 -3.86 20.87
C ILE A 74 10.56 -5.03 20.16
N LEU A 75 10.68 -4.95 18.84
CA LEU A 75 11.47 -5.88 18.04
C LEU A 75 12.53 -5.12 17.25
N GLN A 76 13.71 -5.71 17.15
CA GLN A 76 14.79 -5.22 16.30
C GLN A 76 14.76 -5.99 14.99
N HIS A 77 14.57 -5.27 13.89
CA HIS A 77 14.58 -5.85 12.55
C HIS A 77 15.75 -5.28 11.76
N ARG A 78 16.55 -6.15 11.14
CA ARG A 78 17.65 -5.72 10.27
C ARG A 78 17.12 -5.33 8.89
N SER A 79 17.39 -4.10 8.45
CA SER A 79 17.04 -3.67 7.10
C SER A 79 17.91 -4.35 6.04
N ARG A 80 17.47 -4.30 4.78
CA ARG A 80 18.31 -4.69 3.65
C ARG A 80 19.47 -3.71 3.50
N VAL A 81 20.63 -4.24 3.13
CA VAL A 81 21.87 -3.46 3.00
C VAL A 81 21.99 -2.87 1.59
N SER A 82 21.53 -3.58 0.58
CA SER A 82 21.61 -3.15 -0.82
C SER A 82 20.25 -2.69 -1.37
N LEU A 83 20.30 -1.79 -2.36
CA LEU A 83 19.11 -1.37 -3.11
C LEU A 83 18.49 -2.56 -3.87
N GLY A 84 19.32 -3.44 -4.46
CA GLY A 84 18.84 -4.63 -5.17
C GLY A 84 18.00 -5.55 -4.29
N ASP A 85 18.48 -5.85 -3.08
CA ASP A 85 17.74 -6.69 -2.12
C ASP A 85 16.44 -6.03 -1.66
N LEU A 86 16.47 -4.69 -1.49
CA LEU A 86 15.29 -3.92 -1.14
C LEU A 86 14.23 -3.99 -2.26
N LEU A 87 14.63 -3.77 -3.51
CA LEU A 87 13.73 -3.87 -4.67
C LEU A 87 13.18 -5.28 -4.85
N ALA A 88 14.01 -6.31 -4.70
CA ALA A 88 13.59 -7.72 -4.77
C ALA A 88 12.61 -8.10 -3.65
N GLN A 89 12.80 -7.54 -2.45
CA GLN A 89 11.87 -7.71 -1.34
C GLN A 89 10.50 -7.11 -1.68
N TRP A 90 10.47 -5.86 -2.11
CA TRP A 90 9.23 -5.16 -2.45
C TRP A 90 8.51 -5.75 -3.67
N TRP A 91 9.26 -6.14 -4.69
CA TRP A 91 8.72 -6.90 -5.81
C TRP A 91 8.02 -8.17 -5.33
N GLY A 92 8.66 -8.94 -4.42
CA GLY A 92 8.05 -10.16 -3.91
C GLY A 92 6.82 -9.95 -3.04
N TYR A 93 6.74 -8.84 -2.29
CA TYR A 93 5.50 -8.49 -1.59
C TYR A 93 4.37 -8.18 -2.57
N GLY A 94 4.65 -7.43 -3.66
CA GLY A 94 3.64 -7.16 -4.68
C GLY A 94 3.19 -8.38 -5.48
N LYS A 95 3.93 -9.49 -5.42
CA LYS A 95 3.59 -10.72 -6.15
C LYS A 95 2.33 -11.40 -5.62
N TYR A 96 2.17 -11.47 -4.29
CA TYR A 96 1.14 -12.31 -3.67
C TYR A 96 -0.03 -11.53 -3.08
N ILE A 97 0.10 -10.22 -2.85
CA ILE A 97 -1.02 -9.39 -2.40
C ILE A 97 -2.23 -9.48 -3.36
N PRO A 98 -2.09 -9.40 -4.70
CA PRO A 98 -3.23 -9.56 -5.61
C PRO A 98 -3.88 -10.95 -5.53
N TYR A 99 -3.09 -11.99 -5.30
CA TYR A 99 -3.60 -13.36 -5.11
C TYR A 99 -4.47 -13.43 -3.85
N VAL A 100 -3.96 -12.95 -2.72
CA VAL A 100 -4.70 -12.90 -1.45
C VAL A 100 -5.96 -12.06 -1.61
N PHE A 101 -5.87 -10.90 -2.27
CA PHE A 101 -7.02 -10.05 -2.52
C PHE A 101 -8.09 -10.79 -3.33
N LYS A 102 -7.72 -11.42 -4.45
CA LYS A 102 -8.66 -12.20 -5.28
C LYS A 102 -9.31 -13.33 -4.49
N LYS A 103 -8.53 -14.07 -3.71
CA LYS A 103 -8.98 -15.23 -2.93
C LYS A 103 -10.17 -14.88 -2.04
N TYR A 104 -10.19 -13.68 -1.48
CA TYR A 104 -11.24 -13.26 -0.55
C TYR A 104 -12.23 -12.22 -1.08
N ASN A 105 -11.92 -11.57 -2.21
CA ASN A 105 -12.71 -10.48 -2.80
C ASN A 105 -13.01 -10.75 -4.29
N SER A 106 -13.26 -12.01 -4.64
CA SER A 106 -13.52 -12.41 -6.02
C SER A 106 -14.79 -11.73 -6.56
N GLY A 107 -14.71 -11.11 -7.74
CA GLY A 107 -15.83 -10.36 -8.33
C GLY A 107 -16.12 -9.00 -7.68
N GLN A 108 -15.20 -8.47 -6.87
CA GLN A 108 -15.36 -7.14 -6.27
C GLN A 108 -14.57 -6.08 -7.04
N TRP A 109 -15.17 -4.92 -7.22
CA TRP A 109 -14.52 -3.71 -7.74
C TRP A 109 -14.47 -2.65 -6.65
N GLU A 110 -13.25 -2.21 -6.36
CA GLU A 110 -12.98 -1.26 -5.29
C GLU A 110 -12.03 -0.16 -5.75
N VAL A 111 -12.40 1.10 -5.51
CA VAL A 111 -11.56 2.25 -5.81
C VAL A 111 -11.48 3.15 -4.58
N PHE A 112 -10.27 3.37 -4.10
CA PHE A 112 -9.98 4.13 -2.89
C PHE A 112 -9.23 5.40 -3.23
N LEU A 113 -9.64 6.52 -2.63
CA LEU A 113 -8.87 7.76 -2.64
C LEU A 113 -8.22 7.93 -1.27
N CYS A 114 -6.88 8.02 -1.25
CA CYS A 114 -6.14 8.28 -0.04
C CYS A 114 -6.47 9.69 0.49
N ARG A 115 -6.96 9.78 1.73
CA ARG A 115 -7.03 11.05 2.46
C ARG A 115 -5.66 11.33 3.07
N SER A 116 -5.19 12.56 2.93
CA SER A 116 -4.09 13.07 3.75
C SER A 116 -4.63 13.26 5.17
N SER A 117 -4.70 12.20 5.98
CA SER A 117 -5.14 12.35 7.37
C SER A 117 -4.00 13.00 8.16
N LYS A 118 -4.24 14.20 8.71
CA LYS A 118 -3.51 14.59 9.93
C LYS A 118 -3.76 13.48 10.95
N GLU A 119 -2.69 13.00 11.55
CA GLU A 119 -2.60 11.80 12.41
C GLU A 119 -3.46 11.90 13.70
N GLU A 120 -4.10 13.05 13.94
CA GLU A 120 -4.71 13.45 15.21
C GLU A 120 -5.97 12.67 15.59
N ASP A 121 -6.70 12.10 14.64
CA ASP A 121 -8.07 11.66 14.92
C ASP A 121 -8.19 10.24 15.52
N GLY A 122 -7.09 9.52 15.69
CA GLY A 122 -7.09 8.16 16.27
C GLY A 122 -8.00 7.17 15.53
N ARG A 123 -8.40 7.49 14.29
CA ARG A 123 -9.25 6.65 13.46
C ARG A 123 -8.49 5.39 13.05
N SER A 124 -9.22 4.30 12.90
CA SER A 124 -8.69 3.06 12.32
C SER A 124 -8.05 3.30 10.94
N PRO A 125 -7.11 2.47 10.48
CA PRO A 125 -6.50 2.57 9.14
C PRO A 125 -7.53 2.71 8.01
N ALA A 126 -8.69 2.07 8.18
CA ALA A 126 -9.92 2.25 7.43
C ALA A 126 -10.33 3.71 7.14
N GLY A 127 -10.14 4.62 8.09
CA GLY A 127 -10.49 6.04 7.95
C GLY A 127 -9.56 6.85 7.05
N GLN A 128 -8.43 6.27 6.61
CA GLN A 128 -7.47 6.93 5.72
C GLN A 128 -7.92 6.94 4.27
N TYR A 129 -8.97 6.18 3.91
CA TYR A 129 -9.43 6.07 2.53
C TYR A 129 -10.89 6.45 2.38
N ASN A 130 -11.18 7.21 1.34
CA ASN A 130 -12.53 7.32 0.82
C ASN A 130 -12.75 6.22 -0.19
N ASN A 131 -13.69 5.32 0.09
CA ASN A 131 -14.17 4.38 -0.91
C ASN A 131 -15.03 5.16 -1.93
N LEU A 132 -14.52 5.31 -3.15
CA LEU A 132 -15.20 5.99 -4.25
C LEU A 132 -16.13 5.04 -5.03
N VAL A 133 -15.73 3.78 -5.14
CA VAL A 133 -16.47 2.75 -5.88
C VAL A 133 -16.40 1.45 -5.10
N TYR A 134 -17.57 0.90 -4.80
CA TYR A 134 -17.72 -0.46 -4.29
C TYR A 134 -18.82 -1.18 -5.07
N ARG A 135 -18.47 -2.29 -5.70
CA ARG A 135 -19.41 -3.16 -6.42
C ARG A 135 -19.03 -4.63 -6.22
N GLU A 136 -20.04 -5.47 -6.08
CA GLU A 136 -19.91 -6.92 -5.99
C GLU A 136 -20.52 -7.59 -7.22
N GLY A 137 -20.20 -8.87 -7.46
CA GLY A 137 -20.75 -9.63 -8.58
C GLY A 137 -20.26 -9.18 -9.97
N MET A 138 -19.13 -8.47 -10.02
CA MET A 138 -18.56 -7.93 -11.24
C MET A 138 -17.75 -9.00 -12.00
N PRO A 139 -17.60 -8.86 -13.34
CA PRO A 139 -16.68 -9.69 -14.09
C PRO A 139 -15.24 -9.34 -13.71
N GLY A 140 -14.59 -10.26 -13.00
CA GLY A 140 -13.21 -10.09 -12.52
C GLY A 140 -13.11 -9.24 -11.24
N THR A 141 -11.89 -9.12 -10.73
CA THR A 141 -11.60 -8.43 -9.47
C THR A 141 -10.74 -7.19 -9.72
N ILE A 142 -11.12 -6.05 -9.15
CA ILE A 142 -10.43 -4.77 -9.30
C ILE A 142 -10.24 -4.12 -7.93
N CYS A 143 -9.02 -3.67 -7.63
CA CYS A 143 -8.72 -2.85 -6.47
C CYS A 143 -7.72 -1.76 -6.87
N ILE A 144 -8.11 -0.49 -6.75
CA ILE A 144 -7.28 0.65 -7.15
C ILE A 144 -7.18 1.65 -6.00
N PHE A 145 -5.96 1.92 -5.56
CA PHE A 145 -5.66 3.01 -4.65
C PHE A 145 -5.15 4.22 -5.43
N ILE A 146 -5.97 5.26 -5.51
CA ILE A 146 -5.61 6.56 -6.09
C ILE A 146 -4.63 7.25 -5.15
N SER A 147 -3.36 7.24 -5.54
CA SER A 147 -2.24 7.86 -4.84
C SER A 147 -1.58 8.91 -5.74
N PRO A 148 -0.82 9.89 -5.17
CA PRO A 148 -0.06 10.84 -5.97
C PRO A 148 0.87 10.17 -7.01
N PHE A 149 1.44 9.02 -6.65
CA PHE A 149 2.27 8.22 -7.55
C PHE A 149 1.50 7.71 -8.78
N LEU A 150 0.29 7.19 -8.58
CA LEU A 150 -0.57 6.74 -9.69
C LEU A 150 -1.02 7.92 -10.55
N VAL A 151 -1.47 9.00 -9.92
CA VAL A 151 -1.91 10.22 -10.60
C VAL A 151 -0.81 10.80 -11.48
N PHE A 152 0.42 10.88 -10.96
CA PHE A 152 1.60 11.27 -11.73
C PHE A 152 1.79 10.42 -13.00
N HIS A 153 1.81 9.09 -12.87
CA HIS A 153 2.03 8.21 -14.03
C HIS A 153 0.89 8.27 -15.05
N CYS A 154 -0.37 8.37 -14.61
CA CYS A 154 -1.51 8.52 -15.51
C CYS A 154 -1.46 9.84 -16.29
N LEU A 155 -1.14 10.95 -15.61
CA LEU A 155 -0.99 12.26 -16.25
C LEU A 155 0.21 12.31 -17.19
N LEU A 156 1.35 11.73 -16.80
CA LEU A 156 2.53 11.60 -17.64
C LEU A 156 2.23 10.78 -18.89
N PHE A 157 1.55 9.64 -18.75
CA PHE A 157 1.14 8.83 -19.89
C PHE A 157 0.20 9.59 -20.82
N GLY A 158 -0.79 10.31 -20.27
CA GLY A 158 -1.69 11.17 -21.05
C GLY A 158 -0.94 12.27 -21.79
N TYR A 159 0.01 12.95 -21.14
CA TYR A 159 0.89 13.93 -21.75
C TYR A 159 1.65 13.34 -22.94
N LEU A 160 2.34 12.22 -22.74
CA LEU A 160 3.11 11.56 -23.80
C LEU A 160 2.23 11.10 -24.95
N ALA A 161 1.07 10.49 -24.66
CA ALA A 161 0.12 10.06 -25.68
C ALA A 161 -0.42 11.25 -26.50
N SER A 162 -0.79 12.36 -25.84
CA SER A 162 -1.27 13.57 -26.51
C SER A 162 -0.20 14.20 -27.41
N ALA A 163 1.06 14.22 -26.96
CA ALA A 163 2.19 14.70 -27.75
C ALA A 163 2.44 13.81 -28.98
N LEU A 164 2.37 12.48 -28.81
CA LEU A 164 2.59 11.52 -29.89
C LEU A 164 1.53 11.60 -31.01
N VAL A 165 0.27 11.87 -30.67
CA VAL A 165 -0.80 12.04 -31.68
C VAL A 165 -0.87 13.44 -32.26
N GLY A 166 0.05 14.34 -31.89
CA GLY A 166 0.05 15.73 -32.36
C GLY A 166 -1.14 16.55 -31.87
N ALA A 167 -1.66 16.23 -30.66
CA ALA A 167 -2.73 17.01 -30.06
C ALA A 167 -2.31 18.48 -29.86
N ALA A 168 -3.29 19.38 -29.88
CA ALA A 168 -3.02 20.80 -29.73
C ALA A 168 -2.33 21.10 -28.39
N TRP A 169 -1.42 22.09 -28.39
CA TRP A 169 -0.60 22.43 -27.24
C TRP A 169 -1.43 22.74 -25.98
N PHE A 170 -2.65 23.26 -26.13
CA PHE A 170 -3.55 23.57 -25.01
C PHE A 170 -4.16 22.33 -24.33
N VAL A 171 -4.05 21.14 -24.93
CA VAL A 171 -4.38 19.85 -24.29
C VAL A 171 -3.12 19.25 -23.67
N THR A 172 -2.02 19.25 -24.43
CA THR A 172 -0.76 18.62 -24.04
C THR A 172 -0.10 19.35 -22.85
N MET A 173 0.01 20.68 -22.87
CA MET A 173 0.69 21.44 -21.83
C MET A 173 0.05 21.28 -20.43
N PRO A 174 -1.28 21.39 -20.27
CA PRO A 174 -1.91 21.17 -18.96
C PRO A 174 -1.65 19.78 -18.38
N LEU A 175 -1.62 18.72 -19.19
CA LEU A 175 -1.30 17.37 -18.73
C LEU A 175 0.14 17.26 -18.21
N GLY A 176 1.09 17.88 -18.92
CA GLY A 176 2.49 17.96 -18.50
C GLY A 176 2.66 18.73 -17.19
N CYS A 177 2.04 19.90 -17.07
CA CYS A 177 2.05 20.70 -15.84
C CYS A 177 1.40 19.96 -14.66
N ALA A 178 0.24 19.33 -14.87
CA ALA A 178 -0.45 18.56 -13.84
C ALA A 178 0.38 17.33 -13.41
N SER A 179 1.04 16.66 -14.35
CA SER A 179 1.97 15.56 -14.06
C SER A 179 3.11 16.03 -13.16
N LEU A 180 3.74 17.16 -13.50
CA LEU A 180 4.81 17.74 -12.68
C LEU A 180 4.32 18.11 -11.28
N ALA A 181 3.14 18.72 -11.16
CA ALA A 181 2.53 19.03 -9.87
C ALA A 181 2.26 17.76 -9.03
N ALA A 182 1.77 16.69 -9.64
CA ALA A 182 1.55 15.41 -8.99
C ALA A 182 2.88 14.75 -8.53
N LEU A 183 3.96 14.90 -9.32
CA LEU A 183 5.29 14.44 -8.93
C LEU A 183 5.80 15.22 -7.71
N ILE A 184 5.67 16.54 -7.70
CA ILE A 184 6.07 17.38 -6.55
C ILE A 184 5.26 16.98 -5.30
N TRP A 185 3.95 16.78 -5.45
CA TRP A 185 3.11 16.30 -4.35
C TRP A 185 3.54 14.91 -3.86
N TYR A 186 3.87 13.99 -4.76
CA TYR A 186 4.41 12.69 -4.39
C TYR A 186 5.73 12.81 -3.64
N LEU A 187 6.64 13.71 -4.04
CA LEU A 187 7.97 13.95 -3.46
C LEU A 187 7.95 14.76 -2.16
N GLN A 188 6.82 15.42 -1.85
CA GLN A 188 6.64 16.28 -0.70
C GLN A 188 7.21 15.70 0.62
N PRO A 189 6.96 14.42 0.99
CA PRO A 189 7.48 13.87 2.24
C PRO A 189 9.00 13.81 2.33
N ASP A 190 9.70 13.62 1.20
CA ASP A 190 11.17 13.56 1.20
C ASP A 190 11.78 14.96 1.36
N ILE A 191 11.12 15.98 0.76
CA ILE A 191 11.58 17.38 0.80
C ILE A 191 11.58 17.93 2.24
N PHE A 192 10.57 17.57 3.05
CA PHE A 192 10.41 18.14 4.39
C PHE A 192 11.20 17.44 5.50
N ILE A 193 11.81 16.29 5.24
CA ILE A 193 12.43 15.47 6.29
C ILE A 193 13.95 15.65 6.35
N THR A 194 14.59 15.89 5.23
CA THR A 194 16.05 15.92 5.14
C THR A 194 16.59 17.34 5.26
N THR A 195 17.75 17.49 5.90
CA THR A 195 18.46 18.78 5.97
C THR A 195 19.33 19.03 4.74
N SER A 196 19.66 18.00 3.97
CA SER A 196 20.55 18.09 2.80
C SER A 196 19.87 17.68 1.49
N ALA A 197 20.19 18.41 0.40
CA ALA A 197 19.61 18.14 -0.92
C ALA A 197 20.03 16.79 -1.50
N SER A 198 21.26 16.34 -1.24
CA SER A 198 21.76 15.04 -1.72
C SER A 198 21.03 13.86 -1.06
N GLU A 199 20.75 13.95 0.24
CA GLU A 199 19.97 12.97 0.98
C GLU A 199 18.51 12.96 0.49
N MET A 200 17.91 14.14 0.31
CA MET A 200 16.57 14.29 -0.26
C MET A 200 16.43 13.56 -1.60
N ILE A 201 17.36 13.82 -2.53
CA ILE A 201 17.37 13.22 -3.86
C ILE A 201 17.57 11.71 -3.76
N SER A 202 18.50 11.25 -2.91
CA SER A 202 18.78 9.83 -2.73
C SER A 202 17.55 9.08 -2.19
N LEU A 203 16.88 9.63 -1.18
CA LEU A 203 15.66 9.05 -0.61
C LEU A 203 14.51 9.05 -1.60
N ALA A 204 14.31 10.16 -2.33
CA ALA A 204 13.31 10.27 -3.38
C ALA A 204 13.49 9.19 -4.45
N ILE A 205 14.73 8.98 -4.91
CA ILE A 205 15.06 7.95 -5.90
C ILE A 205 14.77 6.56 -5.34
N ILE A 206 15.26 6.24 -4.12
CA ILE A 206 15.03 4.94 -3.49
C ILE A 206 13.53 4.66 -3.36
N ARG A 207 12.76 5.62 -2.83
CA ARG A 207 11.31 5.48 -2.64
C ARG A 207 10.58 5.34 -3.96
N TYR A 208 10.96 6.10 -4.99
CA TYR A 208 10.41 5.96 -6.33
C TYR A 208 10.67 4.57 -6.91
N LEU A 209 11.90 4.07 -6.88
CA LEU A 209 12.25 2.75 -7.39
C LEU A 209 11.52 1.63 -6.64
N VAL A 210 11.41 1.75 -5.31
CA VAL A 210 10.64 0.83 -4.47
C VAL A 210 9.17 0.81 -4.87
N ASN A 211 8.56 1.97 -5.10
CA ASN A 211 7.17 2.07 -5.54
C ASN A 211 6.95 1.51 -6.95
N VAL A 212 7.88 1.76 -7.88
CA VAL A 212 7.85 1.15 -9.21
C VAL A 212 7.91 -0.37 -9.11
N ALA A 213 8.84 -0.92 -8.32
CA ALA A 213 8.96 -2.37 -8.12
C ALA A 213 7.71 -2.97 -7.47
N PHE A 214 7.18 -2.31 -6.44
CA PHE A 214 6.00 -2.76 -5.73
C PHE A 214 4.74 -2.72 -6.60
N VAL A 215 4.40 -1.57 -7.18
CA VAL A 215 3.20 -1.40 -8.02
C VAL A 215 3.31 -2.22 -9.30
N GLY A 216 4.48 -2.24 -9.93
CA GLY A 216 4.74 -3.05 -11.13
C GLY A 216 4.51 -4.54 -10.87
N SER A 217 4.97 -5.06 -9.72
CA SER A 217 4.73 -6.45 -9.34
C SER A 217 3.24 -6.75 -9.13
N HIS A 218 2.47 -5.85 -8.52
CA HIS A 218 1.01 -6.02 -8.37
C HIS A 218 0.30 -6.06 -9.72
N LEU A 219 0.66 -5.17 -10.65
CA LEU A 219 0.07 -5.14 -11.98
C LEU A 219 0.34 -6.44 -12.73
N VAL A 220 1.60 -6.89 -12.76
CA VAL A 220 2.02 -8.11 -13.47
C VAL A 220 1.37 -9.36 -12.86
N ASN A 221 1.43 -9.51 -11.54
CA ASN A 221 0.94 -10.72 -10.88
C ASN A 221 -0.58 -10.70 -10.66
N GLY A 222 -1.15 -9.52 -10.46
CA GLY A 222 -2.59 -9.31 -10.51
C GLY A 222 -3.16 -9.76 -11.84
N TRP A 223 -2.59 -9.28 -12.95
CA TRP A 223 -3.03 -9.71 -14.28
C TRP A 223 -2.99 -11.24 -14.45
N ARG A 224 -1.89 -11.88 -14.03
CA ARG A 224 -1.73 -13.34 -14.08
C ARG A 224 -2.78 -14.09 -13.27
N CYS A 225 -3.23 -13.54 -12.15
CA CYS A 225 -4.30 -14.14 -11.37
C CYS A 225 -5.69 -13.63 -11.75
N GLY A 226 -5.86 -12.78 -12.77
CA GLY A 226 -7.17 -12.24 -13.19
C GLY A 226 -7.71 -11.13 -12.27
N THR A 227 -6.80 -10.29 -11.76
CA THR A 227 -7.09 -9.17 -10.86
C THR A 227 -6.38 -7.91 -11.33
N LEU A 228 -7.09 -6.79 -11.48
CA LEU A 228 -6.43 -5.48 -11.63
C LEU A 228 -6.17 -4.92 -10.23
N TYR A 229 -4.94 -5.02 -9.74
CA TYR A 229 -4.56 -4.51 -8.43
C TYR A 229 -3.54 -3.39 -8.55
N VAL A 230 -3.92 -2.18 -8.16
CA VAL A 230 -3.03 -1.01 -8.11
C VAL A 230 -2.88 -0.60 -6.65
N ALA A 231 -1.77 -1.02 -6.04
CA ALA A 231 -1.49 -0.77 -4.64
C ALA A 231 -1.31 0.72 -4.34
N GLN A 232 -1.56 1.10 -3.09
CA GLN A 232 -1.15 2.40 -2.60
C GLN A 232 0.39 2.51 -2.67
N ALA A 233 0.89 3.66 -3.11
CA ALA A 233 2.29 3.96 -3.00
C ALA A 233 2.74 3.96 -1.53
N ILE A 234 3.89 3.34 -1.28
CA ILE A 234 4.60 3.32 -0.03
C ILE A 234 4.97 4.76 0.32
N SER A 235 4.22 5.29 1.29
CA SER A 235 4.40 6.62 1.87
C SER A 235 4.77 6.41 3.34
N GLU A 236 6.04 6.14 3.55
CA GLU A 236 6.59 6.05 4.88
C GLU A 236 7.29 7.35 5.20
N ARG A 237 6.60 8.18 5.99
CA ARG A 237 7.15 8.93 7.12
C ARG A 237 6.04 9.89 7.55
N GLY A 238 5.25 9.47 8.54
CA GLY A 238 4.54 10.44 9.39
C GLY A 238 5.60 11.31 10.07
N SER A 239 5.27 12.58 10.32
CA SER A 239 6.14 13.56 10.96
C SER A 239 6.60 13.06 12.33
N ARG A 240 7.68 12.29 12.39
CA ARG A 240 8.34 11.90 13.66
C ARG A 240 8.90 13.10 14.45
N LEU A 241 8.78 14.32 13.92
CA LEU A 241 9.18 15.55 14.57
C LEU A 241 8.31 15.89 15.79
N ASP A 242 7.12 15.30 15.94
CA ASP A 242 6.20 15.65 17.03
C ASP A 242 6.47 14.91 18.37
N ASN A 243 7.54 14.11 18.48
CA ASN A 243 7.85 13.34 19.71
C ASN A 243 9.29 13.50 20.23
N ILE A 244 9.98 14.60 19.88
CA ILE A 244 11.21 15.01 20.58
C ILE A 244 10.82 16.16 21.53
N GLY A 245 10.14 15.82 22.61
CA GLY A 245 9.78 16.70 23.72
C GLY A 245 10.08 16.02 25.04
#